data_AF-A0A8X6S277-F1
#
_entry.id   AF-A0A8X6S277-F1
#
_cell.length_a   1.000
_cell.length_b   1.000
_cell.length_c   1.000
_cell.angle_alpha   90.00
_cell.angle_beta   90.00
_cell.angle_gamma   90.00
#
_symmetry.space_group_name_H-M   'P 1'
#
loop_
_entity.id
_entity.type
_entity.pdbx_description
1 polymer ?
#
loop_
_entity_poly.entity_id
_entity_poly.type
_entity_poly.pdbx_seq_one_letter_code
_entity_poly.pdbx_strand_id
1 'polypeptide(L)'
;MSQRSHLTDSEAWRVVGRLERGQTQAEVEQAIGVSQSVISRIWNRFLETGSAGRRPGQGRRWATTPNEDRYLVLTARRHRNMNATLLQQHFARLLAPRFQLRLSETGSMV
;
A
#
# COMPACT_ATOMS: atom_id res chain seq x y z
N MET A 1 21.01 2.48 -15.64
CA MET A 1 19.72 1.78 -15.48
C MET A 1 19.81 0.91 -14.24
N SER A 2 18.89 1.01 -13.28
CA SER A 2 18.91 0.18 -12.07
C SER A 2 17.83 -0.89 -12.19
N GLN A 3 18.25 -2.15 -12.36
CA GLN A 3 17.34 -3.30 -12.29
C GLN A 3 16.83 -3.40 -10.85
N ARG A 4 15.53 -3.21 -10.66
CA ARG A 4 14.86 -3.53 -9.40
C ARG A 4 14.63 -5.04 -9.39
N SER A 5 15.62 -5.80 -8.94
CA SER A 5 15.39 -7.22 -8.63
C SER A 5 14.51 -7.31 -7.38
N HIS A 6 13.46 -8.11 -7.47
CA HIS A 6 12.60 -8.40 -6.34
C HIS A 6 13.18 -9.57 -5.57
N LEU A 7 13.65 -9.31 -4.35
CA LEU A 7 14.07 -10.37 -3.44
C LEU A 7 12.84 -11.21 -3.07
N THR A 8 12.97 -12.53 -3.16
CA THR A 8 11.91 -13.46 -2.78
C THR A 8 11.76 -13.52 -1.26
N ASP A 9 10.57 -13.88 -0.77
CA ASP A 9 10.34 -13.99 0.68
C ASP A 9 11.25 -15.05 1.33
N SER A 10 11.59 -16.13 0.60
CA SER A 10 12.51 -17.17 1.07
C SER A 10 13.94 -16.65 1.27
N GLU A 11 14.43 -15.79 0.39
CA GLU A 11 15.72 -15.12 0.54
C GLU A 11 15.71 -14.13 1.71
N ALA A 12 14.60 -13.41 1.92
CA ALA A 12 14.45 -12.54 3.09
C ALA A 12 14.49 -13.32 4.41
N TRP A 13 13.83 -14.49 4.49
CA TRP A 13 13.91 -15.37 5.66
C TRP A 13 15.31 -15.97 5.86
N ARG A 14 16.05 -16.24 4.78
CA ARG A 14 17.47 -16.66 4.87
C ARG A 14 18.35 -15.56 5.45
N VAL A 15 18.12 -14.30 5.09
CA VAL A 15 18.82 -13.14 5.68
C VAL A 15 18.55 -13.07 7.19
N VAL A 16 17.27 -13.11 7.60
CA VAL A 16 16.89 -13.06 9.02
C VAL A 16 17.52 -14.19 9.82
N GLY A 17 17.38 -15.44 9.36
CA GLY A 17 17.92 -16.58 10.10
C GLY A 17 19.44 -16.55 10.23
N ARG A 18 20.18 -15.93 9.30
CA ARG A 18 21.63 -15.77 9.43
C ARG A 18 22.00 -14.67 10.44
N LEU A 19 21.27 -13.56 10.43
CA LEU A 19 21.45 -12.49 11.41
C LEU A 19 21.12 -12.94 12.84
N GLU A 20 20.09 -13.77 13.02
CA GLU A 20 19.76 -14.37 14.33
C GLU A 20 20.85 -15.30 14.86
N ARG A 21 21.62 -15.94 13.98
CA ARG A 21 22.80 -16.75 14.36
C ARG A 21 24.04 -15.91 14.70
N GLY A 22 23.92 -14.58 14.70
CA GLY A 22 25.01 -13.66 15.01
C GLY A 22 25.99 -13.41 13.85
N GLN A 23 25.64 -13.79 12.61
CA GLN A 23 26.47 -13.47 11.46
C GLN A 23 26.48 -11.97 11.16
N THR A 24 27.62 -11.47 10.71
CA THR A 24 27.75 -10.05 10.34
C THR A 24 27.04 -9.75 9.01
N GLN A 25 26.64 -8.50 8.77
CA GLN A 25 25.99 -8.13 7.50
C GLN A 25 26.89 -8.39 6.28
N ALA A 26 28.21 -8.28 6.43
CA ALA A 26 29.18 -8.57 5.37
C ALA A 26 29.21 -10.07 5.01
N GLU A 27 29.15 -10.96 6.00
CA GLU A 27 29.04 -12.41 5.76
C GLU A 27 27.73 -12.78 5.06
N VAL A 28 26.62 -12.15 5.47
CA VAL A 28 25.31 -12.37 4.86
C VAL A 28 25.25 -11.85 3.43
N GLU A 29 25.88 -10.70 3.16
CA GLU A 29 26.03 -10.14 1.82
C GLU A 29 26.82 -11.07 0.91
N GLN A 30 27.96 -11.60 1.36
CA GLN A 30 28.75 -12.56 0.58
C GLN A 30 27.98 -13.86 0.32
N ALA A 31 27.20 -14.33 1.29
CA ALA A 31 26.48 -15.60 1.17
C ALA A 31 25.24 -15.53 0.27
N ILE A 32 24.59 -14.38 0.16
CA ILE A 32 23.29 -14.22 -0.53
C ILE A 32 23.40 -13.29 -1.77
N GLY A 33 24.47 -12.49 -1.87
CA GLY A 33 24.67 -11.54 -2.98
C GLY A 33 23.78 -10.31 -2.89
N VAL A 34 23.39 -9.91 -1.69
CA VAL A 34 22.44 -8.82 -1.43
C VAL A 34 23.14 -7.70 -0.67
N SER A 35 23.02 -6.46 -1.16
CA SER A 35 23.65 -5.29 -0.51
C SER A 35 23.27 -5.14 0.97
N GLN A 36 24.20 -4.64 1.79
CA GLN A 36 23.97 -4.36 3.21
C GLN A 36 22.75 -3.46 3.47
N SER A 37 22.46 -2.51 2.57
CA SER A 37 21.27 -1.65 2.67
C SER A 37 19.94 -2.42 2.62
N VAL A 38 19.89 -3.53 1.88
CA VAL A 38 18.71 -4.39 1.79
C VAL A 38 18.65 -5.28 3.04
N ILE A 39 19.80 -5.80 3.49
CA ILE A 39 19.91 -6.59 4.73
C ILE A 39 19.39 -5.80 5.94
N SER A 40 19.86 -4.56 6.11
CA SER A 40 19.42 -3.66 7.18
C SER A 40 17.90 -3.40 7.12
N ARG A 41 17.35 -3.15 5.92
CA ARG A 41 15.90 -2.95 5.74
C ARG A 41 15.07 -4.20 6.09
N ILE A 42 15.56 -5.39 5.75
CA ILE A 42 14.89 -6.66 6.10
C ILE A 42 14.94 -6.87 7.61
N TRP A 43 16.09 -6.65 8.24
CA TRP A 43 16.25 -6.80 9.68
C TRP A 43 15.34 -5.85 10.47
N ASN A 44 15.33 -4.56 10.11
CA ASN A 44 14.46 -3.58 10.76
C ASN A 44 12.98 -3.94 10.58
N ARG A 45 12.56 -4.41 9.40
CA ARG A 45 11.19 -4.87 9.18
C ARG A 45 10.84 -6.08 10.06
N PHE A 46 11.75 -7.03 10.17
CA PHE A 46 11.57 -8.19 11.00
C PHE A 46 11.41 -7.80 12.48
N LEU A 47 12.22 -6.87 12.99
CA LEU A 47 12.06 -6.34 14.35
C LEU A 47 10.73 -5.61 14.55
N GLU A 48 10.26 -4.84 13.57
CA GLU A 48 9.00 -4.09 13.66
C GLU A 48 7.74 -4.97 13.56
N THR A 49 7.76 -6.03 12.75
CA THR A 49 6.54 -6.78 12.40
C THR A 49 6.62 -8.29 12.61
N GLY A 50 7.76 -8.83 13.02
CA GLY A 50 8.00 -10.28 13.11
C GLY A 50 8.01 -10.99 11.76
N SER A 51 8.02 -10.24 10.64
CA SER A 51 7.99 -10.80 9.29
C SER A 51 9.11 -10.23 8.44
N ALA A 52 9.87 -11.13 7.82
CA ALA A 52 10.91 -10.80 6.85
C ALA A 52 10.34 -10.44 5.46
N GLY A 53 9.13 -10.95 5.18
CA GLY A 53 8.48 -10.84 3.88
C GLY A 53 8.09 -9.42 3.52
N ARG A 54 7.71 -9.22 2.26
CA ARG A 54 7.18 -7.92 1.84
C ARG A 54 5.82 -7.66 2.50
N ARG A 55 5.69 -6.54 3.21
CA ARG A 55 4.37 -6.09 3.66
C ARG A 55 3.50 -5.86 2.42
N PRO A 56 2.26 -6.37 2.36
CA PRO A 56 1.32 -5.94 1.34
C PRO A 56 1.21 -4.42 1.47
N GLY A 57 1.44 -3.72 0.37
CA GLY A 57 1.28 -2.27 0.37
C GLY A 57 -0.17 -1.96 0.74
N GLN A 58 -0.39 -1.01 1.64
CA GLN A 58 -1.70 -0.41 1.74
C GLN A 58 -1.92 0.33 0.42
N GLY A 59 -2.78 -0.23 -0.43
CA GLY A 59 -3.12 0.39 -1.71
C GLY A 59 -3.73 1.77 -1.50
N ARG A 60 -4.01 2.47 -2.60
CA ARG A 60 -4.75 3.72 -2.53
C ARG A 60 -6.11 3.47 -1.85
N ARG A 61 -6.36 4.17 -0.74
CA ARG A 61 -7.66 4.14 -0.06
C ARG A 61 -8.75 4.54 -1.04
N TRP A 62 -9.84 3.77 -1.09
CA TRP A 62 -10.94 4.04 -2.00
C TRP A 62 -11.70 5.30 -1.56
N ALA A 63 -11.97 6.19 -2.51
CA ALA A 63 -12.78 7.38 -2.27
C ALA A 63 -14.25 6.99 -2.04
N THR A 64 -14.74 6.03 -2.80
CA THR A 64 -16.12 5.51 -2.76
C THR A 64 -16.18 4.11 -2.13
N THR A 65 -17.30 3.80 -1.49
CA THR A 65 -17.63 2.43 -1.05
C THR A 65 -18.25 1.62 -2.20
N PRO A 66 -18.26 0.28 -2.16
CA PRO A 66 -18.90 -0.54 -3.20
C PRO A 66 -20.38 -0.19 -3.46
N ASN A 67 -21.11 0.17 -2.40
CA ASN A 67 -22.53 0.56 -2.52
C ASN A 67 -22.68 1.94 -3.17
N GLU A 68 -21.80 2.88 -2.84
CA GLU A 68 -21.74 4.19 -3.47
C GLU A 68 -21.43 4.06 -4.96
N ASP A 69 -20.43 3.23 -5.31
CA ASP A 69 -20.06 2.98 -6.70
C ASP A 69 -21.20 2.35 -7.49
N ARG A 70 -21.88 1.36 -6.90
CA ARG A 70 -23.10 0.76 -7.50
C ARG A 70 -24.19 1.80 -7.72
N TYR A 71 -24.39 2.72 -6.79
CA TYR A 71 -25.36 3.81 -6.94
C TYR A 71 -24.97 4.76 -8.08
N LEU A 72 -23.68 5.13 -8.20
CA LEU A 72 -23.19 5.96 -9.30
C LEU A 72 -23.44 5.30 -10.65
N VAL A 73 -23.14 4.00 -10.78
CA VAL A 73 -23.35 3.24 -12.02
C VAL A 73 -24.84 3.18 -12.39
N LEU A 74 -25.73 2.92 -11.43
CA LEU A 74 -27.17 2.87 -11.69
C LEU A 74 -27.74 4.23 -12.08
N THR A 75 -27.28 5.29 -11.41
CA THR A 75 -27.73 6.67 -11.68
C THR A 75 -27.26 7.13 -13.06
N ALA A 76 -26.00 6.84 -13.42
CA ALA A 76 -25.48 7.11 -14.76
C ALA A 76 -26.25 6.35 -15.85
N ARG A 77 -26.67 5.11 -15.58
CA ARG A 77 -27.46 4.31 -16.53
C ARG A 77 -28.89 4.84 -16.70
N ARG A 78 -29.53 5.32 -15.62
CA ARG A 78 -30.86 5.94 -15.68
C ARG A 78 -30.85 7.29 -16.37
N HIS A 79 -29.82 8.09 -16.12
CA HIS A 79 -29.70 9.45 -16.64
C HIS A 79 -28.51 9.54 -17.59
N ARG A 80 -28.65 8.90 -18.77
CA ARG A 80 -27.55 8.81 -19.77
C ARG A 80 -27.06 10.16 -20.29
N ASN A 81 -27.87 11.21 -20.15
CA ASN A 81 -27.56 12.59 -20.52
C ASN A 81 -26.90 13.39 -19.38
N MET A 82 -26.77 12.83 -18.18
CA MET A 82 -26.12 13.49 -17.05
C MET A 82 -24.61 13.41 -17.20
N ASN A 83 -23.94 14.56 -17.18
CA ASN A 83 -22.48 14.62 -17.21
C ASN A 83 -21.88 14.25 -15.84
N ALA A 84 -20.59 13.93 -15.81
CA ALA A 84 -19.91 13.49 -14.59
C ALA A 84 -19.97 14.50 -13.45
N THR A 85 -19.90 15.80 -13.75
CA THR A 85 -20.00 16.89 -12.75
C THR A 85 -21.37 16.95 -12.10
N LEU A 86 -22.44 16.86 -12.89
CA LEU A 86 -23.82 16.85 -12.38
C LEU A 86 -24.09 15.57 -11.58
N LEU A 87 -23.53 14.44 -12.00
CA LEU A 87 -23.61 13.18 -11.27
C LEU A 87 -22.86 13.23 -9.94
N GLN A 88 -21.69 13.87 -9.90
CA GLN A 88 -20.95 14.13 -8.67
C GLN A 88 -21.71 15.08 -7.73
N GLN A 89 -22.30 16.16 -8.26
CA GLN A 89 -23.12 17.09 -7.47
C GLN A 89 -24.38 16.41 -6.91
N HIS A 90 -25.04 15.58 -7.71
CA HIS A 90 -26.19 14.80 -7.29
C HIS A 90 -25.82 13.82 -6.18
N PHE A 91 -24.70 13.11 -6.33
CA PHE A 91 -24.16 12.19 -5.33
C PHE A 91 -23.74 12.90 -4.03
N ALA A 92 -23.04 14.04 -4.13
CA ALA A 92 -22.60 14.83 -2.99
C ALA A 92 -23.78 15.38 -2.17
N ARG A 93 -24.87 15.79 -2.85
CA ARG A 93 -26.10 16.26 -2.18
C ARG A 93 -26.77 15.17 -1.36
N LEU A 94 -26.72 13.91 -1.80
CA LEU A 94 -27.37 12.78 -1.13
C LEU A 94 -26.57 12.21 0.05
N LEU A 95 -25.26 12.46 0.09
CA LEU A 95 -24.33 11.86 1.08
C LEU A 95 -23.55 12.90 1.89
N ALA A 96 -24.08 14.14 1.98
CA ALA A 96 -23.38 15.34 2.45
C ALA A 96 -22.55 15.21 3.75
N PRO A 97 -22.86 14.34 4.74
CA PRO A 97 -21.97 14.16 5.90
C PRO A 97 -20.87 13.10 5.74
N ARG A 98 -21.00 12.11 4.84
CA ARG A 98 -20.14 10.89 4.84
C ARG A 98 -18.99 10.94 3.84
N PHE A 99 -19.12 11.73 2.79
CA PHE A 99 -18.12 11.82 1.72
C PHE A 99 -17.08 12.93 1.98
N GLN A 100 -17.51 14.06 2.56
CA GLN A 100 -16.66 15.24 2.78
C GLN A 100 -15.60 15.01 3.88
N LEU A 101 -15.97 14.32 4.96
CA LEU A 101 -15.05 14.01 6.06
C LEU A 101 -13.90 13.07 5.65
N ARG A 102 -14.08 12.25 4.59
CA ARG A 102 -13.04 11.35 4.09
C ARG A 102 -11.98 12.06 3.23
N LEU A 103 -12.30 13.24 2.69
CA LEU A 103 -11.39 14.05 1.88
C LEU A 103 -10.69 15.16 2.68
N SER A 104 -11.20 15.54 3.85
CA SER A 104 -10.60 16.57 4.72
C SER A 104 -9.58 16.04 5.72
N GLU A 105 -9.59 14.73 6.05
CA GLU A 105 -8.58 14.13 6.95
C GLU A 105 -7.17 14.03 6.33
N THR A 106 -7.02 14.30 5.03
CA THR A 106 -5.73 14.26 4.32
C THR A 106 -4.97 15.58 4.32
N GLY A 107 -5.39 16.57 5.11
CA GLY A 107 -4.83 17.94 5.10
C GLY A 107 -4.11 18.40 6.37
N SER A 108 -3.89 17.56 7.39
CA SER A 108 -3.22 17.99 8.62
C SER A 108 -2.44 16.87 9.30
N MET A 109 -1.35 16.43 8.68
CA MET A 109 -0.19 15.87 9.37
C MET A 109 1.07 16.34 8.64
N VAL A 110 1.50 17.56 8.97
CA VAL A 110 2.90 18.00 8.92
C VAL A 110 3.27 18.36 10.34
#